data_AF-A0A1A9WA44-F1
#
_entry.id   AF-A0A1A9WA44-F1
#
_cell.length_a   1.000
_cell.length_b   1.000
_cell.length_c   1.000
_cell.angle_alpha   90.00
_cell.angle_beta   90.00
_cell.angle_gamma   90.00
#
_symmetry.space_group_name_H-M   'P 1'
#
loop_
_entity.id
_entity.type
_entity.pdbx_description
1 polymer ?
#
loop_
_entity_poly.entity_id
_entity_poly.type
_entity_poly.pdbx_seq_one_letter_code
_entity_poly.pdbx_strand_id
1 'polypeptide(L)'
;MVKIKDLQIQSEVSENPLITIHLKSMLLYGFIVSMEQKHKRFSLRRGAVFTISFVISCGLIFMKISRGFESLAAGATSCATAFLYLSTSITIVNAFFQRARVVKMCTFLHEDINKLMALADEREKKMFAETIKYLRYVTVILWTPSVFAGFIAYADCFYRTIFLPETVFNMPQVLSGEAEPILLFQLFPFGEIYDNFFVGYLGACYALFLGITTIPCWHTFITCLMNYIVIKFQIINKRLKEMDVSSDTVHTFIVN
;
A
#
# COMPACT_ATOMS: atom_id res chain seq x y z
N MET A 1 3.34 18.61 -18.22
CA MET A 1 1.96 18.27 -17.77
C MET A 1 1.65 16.85 -18.22
N VAL A 2 1.38 15.91 -17.31
CA VAL A 2 1.16 14.48 -17.64
C VAL A 2 -0.17 14.32 -18.39
N LYS A 3 -0.19 13.70 -19.57
CA LYS A 3 -1.42 13.51 -20.34
C LYS A 3 -2.18 12.32 -19.76
N ILE A 4 -3.51 12.35 -19.81
CA ILE A 4 -4.37 11.24 -19.33
C ILE A 4 -4.04 9.93 -20.06
N LYS A 5 -3.64 10.02 -21.33
CA LYS A 5 -3.19 8.87 -22.14
C LYS A 5 -1.99 8.15 -21.52
N ASP A 6 -1.09 8.88 -20.86
CA ASP A 6 0.12 8.33 -20.24
C ASP A 6 -0.18 7.58 -18.93
N LEU A 7 -1.43 7.64 -18.45
CA LEU A 7 -1.90 7.05 -17.19
C LEU A 7 -2.80 5.84 -17.41
N GLN A 8 -3.03 5.50 -18.68
CA GLN A 8 -3.92 4.41 -19.07
C GLN A 8 -3.17 3.09 -18.99
N ILE A 9 -3.76 2.16 -18.26
CA ILE A 9 -3.32 0.77 -18.22
C ILE A 9 -4.25 -0.07 -19.10
N GLN A 10 -3.64 -0.96 -19.87
CA GLN A 10 -4.37 -1.97 -20.65
C GLN A 10 -4.98 -3.02 -19.71
N SER A 11 -6.11 -3.62 -20.11
CA SER A 11 -6.84 -4.56 -19.27
C SER A 11 -6.02 -5.81 -18.96
N GLU A 12 -5.22 -6.27 -19.93
CA GLU A 12 -4.32 -7.42 -19.81
C GLU A 12 -3.25 -7.19 -18.73
N VAL A 13 -2.70 -5.98 -18.66
CA VAL A 13 -1.72 -5.60 -17.63
C VAL A 13 -2.36 -5.61 -16.24
N SER A 14 -3.65 -5.24 -16.13
CA SER A 14 -4.39 -5.24 -14.86
C SER A 14 -4.66 -6.64 -14.30
N GLU A 15 -4.61 -7.66 -15.16
CA GLU A 15 -4.78 -9.07 -14.81
C GLU A 15 -3.46 -9.78 -14.49
N ASN A 16 -2.34 -9.05 -14.52
CA ASN A 16 -1.03 -9.63 -14.21
C ASN A 16 -1.03 -10.31 -12.82
N PRO A 17 -0.71 -11.61 -12.72
CA PRO A 17 -0.86 -12.38 -11.50
C PRO A 17 0.04 -11.93 -10.34
N LEU A 18 1.15 -11.22 -10.61
CA LEU A 18 2.04 -10.68 -9.58
C LEU A 18 1.49 -9.39 -8.95
N ILE A 19 0.82 -8.54 -9.74
CA ILE A 19 0.50 -7.17 -9.32
C ILE A 19 -0.99 -6.83 -9.43
N THR A 20 -1.86 -7.76 -9.82
CA THR A 20 -3.29 -7.52 -10.07
C THR A 20 -4.00 -6.89 -8.87
N ILE A 21 -3.76 -7.39 -7.65
CA ILE A 21 -4.38 -6.86 -6.43
C ILE A 21 -3.97 -5.39 -6.24
N HIS A 22 -2.69 -5.07 -6.42
CA HIS A 22 -2.18 -3.71 -6.28
C HIS A 22 -2.68 -2.78 -7.38
N LEU A 23 -2.75 -3.23 -8.63
CA LEU A 23 -3.28 -2.44 -9.74
C LEU A 23 -4.77 -2.15 -9.56
N LYS A 24 -5.56 -3.12 -9.09
CA LYS A 24 -6.96 -2.91 -8.70
C LYS A 24 -7.09 -1.87 -7.60
N SER A 25 -6.23 -1.90 -6.58
CA SER A 25 -6.19 -0.86 -5.55
C SER A 25 -5.80 0.51 -6.13
N MET A 26 -4.79 0.59 -7.00
CA MET A 26 -4.38 1.86 -7.64
C MET A 26 -5.49 2.45 -8.52
N LEU A 27 -6.26 1.61 -9.23
CA LEU A 27 -7.46 2.01 -9.97
C LEU A 27 -8.56 2.51 -9.03
N LEU A 28 -8.78 1.81 -7.90
CA LEU A 28 -9.76 2.17 -6.88
C LEU A 28 -9.44 3.53 -6.24
N TYR A 29 -8.18 3.79 -5.91
CA TYR A 29 -7.78 5.09 -5.35
C TYR A 29 -7.66 6.18 -6.43
N GLY A 30 -7.58 5.80 -7.71
CA GLY A 30 -7.53 6.75 -8.82
C GLY A 30 -6.13 7.29 -9.14
N PHE A 31 -5.08 6.54 -8.79
CA PHE A 31 -3.70 6.84 -9.21
C PHE A 31 -3.48 6.62 -10.70
N ILE A 32 -4.13 5.57 -11.23
CA ILE A 32 -4.09 5.17 -12.63
C ILE A 32 -5.52 5.02 -13.14
N VAL A 33 -5.68 4.90 -14.46
CA VAL A 33 -6.99 4.71 -15.10
C VAL A 33 -6.95 3.52 -16.05
N SER A 34 -8.03 2.75 -16.12
CA SER A 34 -8.17 1.72 -17.15
C SER A 34 -8.54 2.35 -18.49
N MET A 35 -8.13 1.70 -19.59
CA MET A 35 -8.55 2.05 -20.94
C MET A 35 -10.08 2.05 -21.09
N GLU A 36 -10.76 1.11 -20.44
CA GLU A 36 -12.22 0.90 -20.51
C GLU A 36 -13.02 1.82 -19.58
N GLN A 37 -12.36 2.54 -18.68
CA GLN A 37 -13.04 3.32 -17.66
C GLN A 37 -13.79 4.53 -18.25
N LYS A 38 -15.11 4.61 -18.01
CA LYS A 38 -15.98 5.69 -18.52
C LYS A 38 -15.59 7.08 -18.00
N HIS A 39 -15.31 7.23 -16.70
CA HIS A 39 -15.07 8.52 -16.06
C HIS A 39 -13.61 8.73 -15.62
N LYS A 40 -12.67 8.73 -16.57
CA LYS A 40 -11.21 8.82 -16.31
C LYS A 40 -10.80 10.08 -15.52
N ARG A 41 -11.36 11.25 -15.86
CA ARG A 41 -11.05 12.52 -15.17
C ARG A 41 -11.49 12.51 -13.70
N PHE A 42 -12.64 11.92 -13.41
CA PHE A 42 -13.15 11.82 -12.04
C PHE A 42 -12.25 10.90 -11.20
N SER A 43 -11.84 9.76 -11.75
CA SER A 43 -10.88 8.85 -11.10
C SER A 43 -9.59 9.57 -10.70
N LEU A 44 -9.01 10.37 -11.60
CA LEU A 44 -7.78 11.11 -11.32
C LEU A 44 -7.95 12.22 -10.26
N ARG A 45 -9.11 12.88 -10.25
CA ARG A 45 -9.45 13.85 -9.19
C ARG A 45 -9.55 13.16 -7.83
N ARG A 46 -10.16 11.97 -7.78
CA ARG A 46 -10.21 11.15 -6.56
C ARG A 46 -8.80 10.79 -6.08
N GLY A 47 -7.88 10.44 -6.97
CA GLY A 47 -6.47 10.18 -6.61
C GLY A 47 -5.76 11.41 -6.02
N ALA A 48 -6.07 12.61 -6.53
CA ALA A 48 -5.54 13.86 -5.98
C ALA A 48 -6.08 14.14 -4.57
N VAL A 49 -7.41 14.01 -4.39
CA VAL A 49 -8.06 14.17 -3.08
C VAL A 49 -7.49 13.16 -2.09
N PHE A 50 -7.39 11.89 -2.47
CA PHE A 50 -6.80 10.84 -1.66
C PHE A 50 -5.38 11.17 -1.20
N THR A 51 -4.53 11.62 -2.14
CA THR A 51 -3.13 11.97 -1.85
C THR A 51 -3.05 13.12 -0.85
N ILE A 52 -3.85 14.17 -1.06
CA ILE A 52 -3.92 15.33 -0.17
C ILE A 52 -4.43 14.90 1.21
N SER A 53 -5.50 14.10 1.28
CA SER A 53 -6.05 13.59 2.55
C SER A 53 -5.04 12.77 3.35
N PHE A 54 -4.25 11.92 2.67
CA PHE A 54 -3.22 11.11 3.34
C PHE A 54 -2.11 11.99 3.93
N VAL A 55 -1.64 12.99 3.18
CA VAL A 55 -0.62 13.95 3.63
C VAL A 55 -1.12 14.82 4.79
N ILE A 56 -2.36 15.31 4.71
CA ILE A 56 -2.98 16.06 5.82
C ILE A 56 -3.08 15.18 7.06
N SER A 57 -3.52 13.93 6.92
CA SER A 57 -3.59 12.98 8.03
C SER A 57 -2.23 12.78 8.68
N CYS A 58 -1.17 12.61 7.87
CA CYS A 58 0.20 12.55 8.36
C CYS A 58 0.58 13.80 9.17
N GLY A 59 0.34 15.01 8.63
CA GLY A 59 0.64 16.27 9.31
C GLY A 59 -0.08 16.41 10.65
N LEU A 60 -1.34 15.95 10.72
CA LEU A 60 -2.12 15.95 11.95
C LEU A 60 -1.55 15.01 13.01
N ILE A 61 -1.09 13.81 12.63
CA ILE A 61 -0.41 12.91 13.58
C ILE A 61 0.85 13.60 14.15
N PHE A 62 1.67 14.24 13.30
CA PHE A 62 2.85 14.98 13.77
C PHE A 62 2.51 16.15 14.68
N MET A 63 1.43 16.88 14.38
CA MET A 63 0.97 17.95 15.26
C MET A 63 0.58 17.40 16.64
N LYS A 64 -0.05 16.22 16.71
CA LYS A 64 -0.32 15.56 17.99
C LYS A 64 0.97 15.22 18.72
N ILE A 65 1.94 14.59 18.04
CA ILE A 65 3.26 14.26 18.63
C ILE A 65 3.93 15.49 19.23
N SER A 66 3.85 16.64 18.55
CA SER A 66 4.45 17.89 19.03
C SER A 66 3.80 18.44 20.31
N ARG A 67 2.56 18.03 20.63
CA ARG A 67 1.85 18.41 21.87
C ARG A 67 2.22 17.52 23.06
N GLY A 68 2.99 16.45 22.86
CA GLY A 68 3.42 15.53 23.91
C GLY A 68 2.53 14.29 24.04
N PHE A 69 2.88 13.42 24.99
CA PHE A 69 2.20 12.14 25.22
C PHE A 69 1.94 11.92 26.71
N GLU A 70 0.82 11.27 27.02
CA GLU A 70 0.43 10.92 28.39
C GLU A 70 1.32 9.81 28.99
N SER A 71 1.88 8.93 28.15
CA SER A 71 2.78 7.85 28.59
C SER A 71 3.84 7.52 27.53
N LEU A 72 4.93 6.89 27.97
CA LEU A 72 6.02 6.44 27.09
C LEU A 72 5.53 5.43 26.04
N ALA A 73 4.64 4.51 26.42
CA ALA A 73 4.07 3.50 25.53
C ALA A 73 3.17 4.13 24.45
N ALA A 74 2.33 5.10 24.84
CA ALA A 74 1.52 5.87 23.91
C ALA A 74 2.39 6.70 22.95
N GLY A 75 3.47 7.28 23.46
CA GLY A 75 4.45 8.00 22.65
C GLY A 75 5.15 7.12 21.63
N ALA A 76 5.62 5.94 22.03
CA ALA A 76 6.26 4.99 21.11
C ALA A 76 5.32 4.56 19.97
N THR A 77 4.07 4.23 20.30
CA THR A 77 3.06 3.80 19.32
C THR A 77 2.68 4.93 18.34
N SER A 78 2.52 6.15 18.87
CA SER A 78 2.20 7.33 18.06
C SER A 78 3.34 7.70 17.12
N CYS A 79 4.58 7.67 17.61
CA CYS A 79 5.77 7.90 16.79
C CYS A 79 5.91 6.85 15.68
N ALA A 80 5.77 5.56 16.02
CA ALA A 80 5.82 4.49 15.02
C ALA A 80 4.76 4.69 13.92
N THR A 81 3.54 5.03 14.31
CA THR A 81 2.45 5.34 13.38
C THR A 81 2.78 6.55 12.52
N ALA A 82 3.30 7.63 13.10
CA ALA A 82 3.68 8.83 12.35
C ALA A 82 4.77 8.56 11.31
N PHE A 83 5.79 7.76 11.64
CA PHE A 83 6.84 7.39 10.67
C PHE A 83 6.32 6.50 9.54
N LEU A 84 5.38 5.60 9.83
CA LEU A 84 4.69 4.83 8.80
C LEU A 84 3.88 5.73 7.86
N TYR A 85 3.14 6.68 8.42
CA TYR A 85 2.41 7.68 7.63
C TYR A 85 3.36 8.61 6.85
N LEU A 86 4.50 9.00 7.42
CA LEU A 86 5.47 9.87 6.76
C LEU A 86 6.10 9.19 5.55
N SER A 87 6.66 8.00 5.76
CA SER A 87 7.30 7.22 4.69
C SER A 87 6.32 6.89 3.56
N THR A 88 5.09 6.52 3.93
CA THR A 88 4.02 6.25 2.97
C THR A 88 3.57 7.52 2.26
N SER A 89 3.46 8.67 2.96
CA SER A 89 3.13 9.97 2.36
C SER A 89 4.14 10.39 1.31
N ILE A 90 5.43 10.33 1.64
CA ILE A 90 6.52 10.63 0.69
C ILE A 90 6.36 9.77 -0.56
N THR A 91 6.11 8.47 -0.37
CA THR A 91 6.06 7.54 -1.48
C THR A 91 4.81 7.69 -2.34
N ILE A 92 3.66 7.92 -1.72
CA ILE A 92 2.39 8.23 -2.41
C ILE A 92 2.51 9.53 -3.21
N VAL A 93 3.09 10.58 -2.62
CA VAL A 93 3.29 11.87 -3.31
C VAL A 93 4.21 11.66 -4.51
N ASN A 94 5.33 10.95 -4.33
CA ASN A 94 6.22 10.61 -5.44
C ASN A 94 5.50 9.80 -6.53
N ALA A 95 4.73 8.79 -6.13
CA ALA A 95 3.96 7.97 -7.05
C ALA A 95 2.89 8.79 -7.79
N PHE A 96 2.26 9.75 -7.12
CA PHE A 96 1.24 10.62 -7.72
C PHE A 96 1.82 11.57 -8.78
N PHE A 97 3.01 12.14 -8.53
CA PHE A 97 3.70 13.01 -9.49
C PHE A 97 4.39 12.21 -10.60
N GLN A 98 4.89 11.01 -10.29
CA GLN A 98 5.58 10.12 -11.22
C GLN A 98 4.68 9.00 -11.76
N ARG A 99 3.36 9.14 -11.68
CA ARG A 99 2.38 8.11 -12.07
C ARG A 99 2.56 7.56 -13.48
N ALA A 100 2.99 8.38 -14.44
CA ALA A 100 3.32 7.90 -15.79
C ALA A 100 4.51 6.92 -15.81
N ARG A 101 5.50 7.10 -14.92
CA ARG A 101 6.61 6.17 -14.72
C ARG A 101 6.12 4.87 -14.08
N VAL A 102 5.23 4.96 -13.09
CA VAL A 102 4.62 3.78 -12.45
C VAL A 102 3.85 2.93 -13.47
N VAL A 103 3.04 3.56 -14.32
CA VAL A 103 2.31 2.86 -15.39
C VAL A 103 3.28 2.20 -16.36
N LYS A 104 4.27 2.93 -16.87
CA LYS A 104 5.30 2.37 -17.77
C LYS A 104 6.03 1.18 -17.14
N MET A 105 6.37 1.26 -15.86
CA MET A 105 7.02 0.18 -15.13
C MET A 105 6.12 -1.06 -15.04
N CYS A 106 4.82 -0.90 -14.74
CA CYS A 106 3.88 -2.01 -14.66
C CYS A 106 3.66 -2.66 -16.02
N THR A 107 3.52 -1.86 -17.09
CA THR A 107 3.41 -2.35 -18.46
C THR A 107 4.68 -3.11 -18.88
N PHE A 108 5.86 -2.53 -18.63
CA PHE A 108 7.14 -3.19 -18.91
C PHE A 108 7.28 -4.52 -18.17
N LEU A 109 6.95 -4.55 -16.89
CA LEU A 109 6.99 -5.78 -16.09
C LEU A 109 6.06 -6.85 -16.67
N HIS A 110 4.85 -6.48 -17.09
CA HIS A 110 3.92 -7.43 -17.69
C HIS A 110 4.43 -7.98 -19.03
N GLU A 111 4.90 -7.12 -19.92
CA GLU A 111 5.47 -7.53 -21.21
C GLU A 111 6.70 -8.42 -21.04
N ASP A 112 7.60 -8.07 -20.12
CA ASP A 112 8.83 -8.81 -19.86
C ASP A 112 8.53 -10.20 -19.30
N ILE A 113 7.59 -10.31 -18.36
CA ILE A 113 7.13 -11.61 -17.83
C ILE A 113 6.51 -12.46 -18.93
N ASN A 114 5.64 -11.89 -19.76
CA ASN A 114 5.01 -12.65 -20.84
C ASN A 114 6.07 -13.19 -21.82
N LYS A 115 7.08 -12.38 -22.16
CA LYS A 115 8.22 -12.82 -22.99
C LYS A 115 9.04 -13.91 -22.31
N LEU A 116 9.34 -13.77 -21.02
CA LEU A 116 10.04 -14.76 -20.22
C LEU A 116 9.29 -16.09 -20.21
N MET A 117 7.99 -16.06 -19.93
CA MET A 117 7.13 -17.24 -19.81
C MET A 117 6.85 -17.92 -21.15
N ALA A 118 6.83 -17.17 -22.26
CA ALA A 118 6.70 -17.73 -23.60
C ALA A 118 7.88 -18.63 -23.99
N LEU A 119 9.08 -18.34 -23.46
CA LEU A 119 10.30 -19.12 -23.69
C LEU A 119 10.65 -20.05 -22.53
N ALA A 120 9.83 -20.07 -21.47
CA ALA A 120 10.15 -20.77 -20.24
C ALA A 120 9.91 -22.28 -20.33
N ASP A 121 10.82 -23.05 -19.74
CA ASP A 121 10.61 -24.47 -19.52
C ASP A 121 9.65 -24.72 -18.33
N GLU A 122 9.25 -25.99 -18.14
CA GLU A 122 8.32 -26.35 -17.07
C GLU A 122 8.87 -26.08 -15.65
N ARG A 123 10.21 -26.10 -15.48
CA ARG A 123 10.84 -25.78 -14.19
C ARG A 123 10.73 -24.29 -13.89
N GLU A 124 11.03 -23.43 -14.85
CA GLU A 124 10.91 -21.97 -14.74
C GLU A 124 9.47 -21.53 -14.52
N LYS A 125 8.51 -22.15 -15.22
CA LYS A 125 7.07 -21.91 -14.98
C LYS A 125 6.67 -22.29 -13.55
N LYS A 126 7.17 -23.42 -13.04
CA LYS A 126 6.93 -23.84 -11.65
C LYS A 126 7.52 -22.85 -10.64
N MET A 127 8.77 -22.43 -10.84
CA MET A 127 9.41 -21.41 -9.97
C MET A 127 8.62 -20.10 -9.95
N PHE A 128 8.10 -19.67 -11.11
CA PHE A 128 7.26 -18.48 -11.21
C PHE A 128 5.92 -18.65 -10.49
N ALA A 129 5.25 -19.79 -10.65
CA ALA A 129 3.99 -20.09 -9.96
C ALA A 129 4.16 -20.15 -8.42
N GLU A 130 5.26 -20.75 -7.94
CA GLU A 130 5.60 -20.77 -6.51
C GLU A 130 5.86 -19.36 -5.97
N THR A 131 6.53 -18.50 -6.75
CA THR A 131 6.75 -17.09 -6.41
C THR A 131 5.43 -16.32 -6.29
N ILE A 132 4.50 -16.50 -7.23
CA ILE A 132 3.16 -15.90 -7.15
C ILE A 132 2.44 -16.36 -5.89
N LYS A 133 2.48 -17.67 -5.58
CA LYS A 133 1.84 -18.23 -4.39
C LYS A 133 2.44 -17.62 -3.12
N TYR A 134 3.77 -17.54 -3.03
CA TYR A 134 4.47 -16.90 -1.91
C TYR A 134 4.05 -15.43 -1.74
N LEU A 135 4.03 -14.64 -2.82
CA LEU A 135 3.65 -13.23 -2.77
C LEU A 135 2.21 -13.02 -2.31
N ARG A 136 1.29 -13.92 -2.68
CA ARG A 136 -0.09 -13.89 -2.19
C ARG A 136 -0.13 -14.15 -0.67
N TYR A 137 0.62 -15.14 -0.17
CA TYR A 137 0.71 -15.37 1.28
C TYR A 137 1.27 -14.17 2.03
N VAL A 138 2.38 -13.60 1.56
CA VAL A 138 2.98 -12.42 2.18
C VAL A 138 2.01 -11.25 2.19
N THR A 139 1.28 -11.03 1.09
CA THR A 139 0.25 -9.98 1.02
C THR A 139 -0.84 -10.20 2.06
N VAL A 140 -1.36 -11.42 2.18
CA VAL A 140 -2.39 -11.76 3.18
C VAL A 140 -1.86 -11.59 4.61
N ILE A 141 -0.65 -12.07 4.90
CA ILE A 141 -0.03 -11.97 6.23
C ILE A 141 0.23 -10.52 6.63
N LEU A 142 0.58 -9.64 5.69
CA LEU A 142 0.79 -8.22 5.98
C LEU A 142 -0.51 -7.42 6.08
N TRP A 143 -1.51 -7.75 5.26
CA TRP A 143 -2.79 -7.04 5.27
C TRP A 143 -3.67 -7.43 6.44
N THR A 144 -3.71 -8.72 6.82
CA THR A 144 -4.64 -9.23 7.84
C THR A 144 -4.48 -8.54 9.19
N PRO A 145 -3.26 -8.39 9.77
CA PRO A 145 -3.08 -7.69 11.04
C PRO A 145 -3.45 -6.21 10.94
N SER A 146 -3.16 -5.56 9.81
CA SER A 146 -3.49 -4.14 9.61
C SER A 146 -5.00 -3.92 9.56
N VAL A 147 -5.72 -4.77 8.82
CA VAL A 147 -7.18 -4.75 8.75
C VAL A 147 -7.81 -5.09 10.10
N PHE A 148 -7.30 -6.11 10.79
CA PHE A 148 -7.80 -6.52 12.10
C PHE A 148 -7.60 -5.44 13.17
N ALA A 149 -6.41 -4.83 13.24
CA ALA A 149 -6.14 -3.70 14.13
C ALA A 149 -7.05 -2.50 13.82
N GLY A 150 -7.29 -2.22 12.52
CA GLY A 150 -8.25 -1.22 12.08
C GLY A 150 -9.67 -1.50 12.55
N PHE A 151 -10.14 -2.73 12.42
CA PHE A 151 -11.47 -3.14 12.90
C PHE A 151 -11.63 -3.04 14.41
N ILE A 152 -10.60 -3.40 15.18
CA ILE A 152 -10.61 -3.22 16.64
C ILE A 152 -10.72 -1.73 16.98
N ALA A 153 -9.94 -0.88 16.33
CA ALA A 153 -9.99 0.56 16.56
C ALA A 153 -11.36 1.16 16.18
N TYR A 154 -11.99 0.68 15.09
CA TYR A 154 -13.37 1.07 14.77
C TYR A 154 -14.37 0.56 15.80
N ALA A 155 -14.26 -0.70 16.23
CA ALA A 155 -15.18 -1.29 17.19
C ALA A 155 -15.12 -0.57 18.55
N ASP A 156 -13.91 -0.27 19.05
CA ASP A 156 -13.72 0.56 20.26
C ASP A 156 -14.35 1.95 20.09
N CYS A 157 -14.10 2.58 18.93
CA CYS A 157 -14.65 3.90 18.62
C CYS A 157 -16.19 3.89 18.57
N PHE A 158 -16.81 2.93 17.88
CA PHE A 158 -18.27 2.78 17.83
C PHE A 158 -18.87 2.46 19.19
N TYR A 159 -18.26 1.52 19.92
CA TYR A 159 -18.71 1.11 21.25
C TYR A 159 -18.72 2.31 22.21
N ARG A 160 -17.60 3.03 22.32
CA ARG A 160 -17.50 4.20 23.20
C ARG A 160 -18.45 5.32 22.77
N THR A 161 -18.63 5.54 21.47
CA THR A 161 -19.56 6.58 20.96
C THR A 161 -21.03 6.29 21.28
N ILE A 162 -21.45 5.01 21.25
CA ILE A 162 -22.85 4.63 21.50
C ILE A 162 -23.15 4.49 22.99
N PHE A 163 -22.25 3.87 23.75
CA PHE A 163 -22.52 3.47 25.14
C PHE A 163 -21.91 4.43 26.18
N LEU A 164 -20.98 5.30 25.79
CA LEU A 164 -20.28 6.25 26.67
C LEU A 164 -20.22 7.67 26.05
N PRO A 165 -21.33 8.23 25.50
CA PRO A 165 -21.27 9.48 24.74
C PRO A 165 -20.83 10.70 25.58
N GLU A 166 -21.16 10.71 26.88
CA GLU A 166 -20.88 11.82 27.80
C GLU A 166 -19.38 11.99 28.12
N THR A 167 -18.57 10.94 27.98
CA THR A 167 -17.12 11.00 28.21
C THR A 167 -16.31 11.12 26.91
N VAL A 168 -16.92 10.80 25.77
CA VAL A 168 -16.25 10.71 24.46
C VAL A 168 -15.99 12.07 23.80
N PHE A 169 -16.92 13.01 23.94
CA PHE A 169 -16.80 14.36 23.35
C PHE A 169 -16.52 15.45 24.38
N ASN A 170 -16.41 15.08 25.66
CA ASN A 170 -16.20 16.04 26.74
C ASN A 170 -14.70 16.29 26.96
N MET A 171 -14.10 17.02 26.01
CA MET A 171 -12.69 17.42 26.02
C MET A 171 -12.19 17.96 27.38
N PRO A 172 -12.98 18.73 28.16
CA PRO A 172 -12.56 19.15 29.50
C PRO A 172 -12.32 18.00 30.49
N GLN A 173 -13.12 16.92 30.44
CA GLN A 173 -12.98 15.75 31.32
C GLN A 173 -11.83 14.83 30.89
N VAL A 174 -11.54 14.76 29.60
CA VAL A 174 -10.35 14.08 29.09
C VAL A 174 -9.08 14.82 29.54
N LEU A 175 -9.07 16.15 29.44
CA LEU A 175 -7.95 16.99 29.87
C LEU A 175 -7.75 17.00 31.40
N SER A 176 -8.81 16.81 32.20
CA SER A 176 -8.72 16.66 33.66
C SER A 176 -8.33 15.25 34.11
N GLY A 177 -8.21 14.29 33.19
CA GLY A 177 -7.85 12.89 33.48
C GLY A 177 -9.01 12.04 34.03
N GLU A 178 -10.25 12.54 33.96
CA GLU A 178 -11.45 11.84 34.42
C GLU A 178 -12.01 10.85 33.39
N ALA A 179 -11.57 10.95 32.12
CA ALA A 179 -12.00 10.08 31.02
C ALA A 179 -10.84 9.67 30.11
N GLU A 180 -10.84 8.40 29.65
CA GLU A 180 -9.87 7.92 28.67
C GLU A 180 -10.24 8.37 27.23
N PRO A 181 -9.29 8.93 26.46
CA PRO A 181 -9.54 9.28 25.07
C PRO A 181 -9.76 8.04 24.20
N ILE A 182 -10.67 8.11 23.24
CA ILE A 182 -10.87 7.05 22.24
C ILE A 182 -9.54 6.79 21.51
N LEU A 183 -9.20 5.52 21.24
CA LEU A 183 -7.98 5.13 20.52
C LEU A 183 -7.78 5.92 19.20
N LEU A 184 -8.88 6.15 18.48
CA LEU A 184 -8.89 6.94 17.26
C LEU A 184 -8.46 8.40 17.48
N PHE A 185 -8.86 9.02 18.59
CA PHE A 185 -8.44 10.37 18.96
C PHE A 185 -7.05 10.39 19.61
N GLN A 186 -6.61 9.30 20.21
CA GLN A 186 -5.19 9.10 20.57
C GLN A 186 -4.29 9.05 19.33
N LEU A 187 -4.78 8.54 18.20
CA LEU A 187 -4.00 8.46 16.97
C LEU A 187 -4.10 9.73 16.10
N PHE A 188 -5.25 10.39 16.10
CA PHE A 188 -5.47 11.58 15.29
C PHE A 188 -6.14 12.71 16.10
N PRO A 189 -5.58 13.93 16.12
CA PRO A 189 -6.07 15.02 16.96
C PRO A 189 -7.35 15.68 16.42
N PHE A 190 -8.14 15.04 15.54
CA PHE A 190 -9.30 15.68 14.92
C PHE A 190 -10.35 16.14 15.92
N GLY A 191 -10.59 15.39 17.00
CA GLY A 191 -11.52 15.76 18.08
C GLY A 191 -11.03 16.89 18.99
N GLU A 192 -9.72 17.16 19.01
CA GLU A 192 -9.12 18.25 19.81
C GLU A 192 -9.07 19.58 19.03
N ILE A 193 -9.21 19.54 17.70
CA ILE A 193 -9.01 20.70 16.80
C ILE A 193 -10.35 21.19 16.23
N TYR A 194 -11.32 20.30 16.06
CA TYR A 194 -12.62 20.62 15.47
C TYR A 194 -13.75 20.11 16.36
N ASP A 195 -14.51 21.03 16.97
CA ASP A 195 -15.71 20.76 17.79
C ASP A 195 -16.91 20.19 17.00
N ASN A 196 -16.71 19.82 15.73
CA ASN A 196 -17.74 19.28 14.87
C ASN A 196 -17.60 17.76 14.78
N PHE A 197 -18.61 17.02 15.25
CA PHE A 197 -18.70 15.56 15.14
C PHE A 197 -18.31 15.04 13.75
N PHE A 198 -18.76 15.70 12.67
CA PHE A 198 -18.46 15.26 11.31
C PHE A 198 -16.96 15.34 10.98
N VAL A 199 -16.27 16.39 11.42
CA VAL A 199 -14.85 16.59 11.11
C VAL A 199 -13.98 15.82 12.10
N GLY A 200 -14.33 15.86 13.38
CA GLY A 200 -13.66 15.14 14.47
C GLY A 200 -13.71 13.63 14.27
N TYR A 201 -14.92 13.06 14.21
CA TYR A 201 -15.15 11.62 14.21
C TYR A 201 -14.93 11.00 12.82
N LEU A 202 -15.62 11.49 11.78
CA LEU A 202 -15.51 10.89 10.44
C LEU A 202 -14.15 11.17 9.80
N GLY A 203 -13.54 12.32 10.10
CA GLY A 203 -12.20 12.65 9.64
C GLY A 203 -11.16 11.66 10.17
N ALA A 204 -11.19 11.38 11.47
CA ALA A 204 -10.29 10.39 12.08
C ALA A 204 -10.59 8.97 11.57
N CYS A 205 -11.86 8.60 11.43
CA CYS A 205 -12.25 7.30 10.87
C CYS A 205 -11.74 7.12 9.43
N TYR A 206 -11.83 8.17 8.62
CA TYR A 206 -11.33 8.18 7.26
C TYR A 206 -9.80 8.14 7.22
N ALA A 207 -9.11 8.89 8.07
CA ALA A 207 -7.65 8.85 8.17
C ALA A 207 -7.15 7.44 8.54
N LEU A 208 -7.79 6.79 9.52
CA LEU A 208 -7.50 5.39 9.87
C LEU A 208 -7.75 4.46 8.67
N PHE A 209 -8.87 4.60 7.97
CA PHE A 209 -9.21 3.80 6.79
C PHE A 209 -8.10 3.90 5.73
N LEU A 210 -7.63 5.13 5.49
CA LEU A 210 -6.54 5.38 4.57
C LEU A 210 -5.26 4.65 5.00
N GLY A 211 -4.88 4.71 6.28
CA GLY A 211 -3.70 4.01 6.78
C GLY A 211 -3.76 2.49 6.65
N ILE A 212 -4.83 1.88 7.16
CA ILE A 212 -4.97 0.41 7.24
C ILE A 212 -5.04 -0.25 5.87
N THR A 213 -5.42 0.50 4.84
CA THR A 213 -5.51 -0.02 3.47
C THR A 213 -4.28 0.34 2.64
N THR A 214 -3.83 1.59 2.72
CA THR A 214 -2.82 2.12 1.79
C THR A 214 -1.42 1.68 2.16
N ILE A 215 -1.07 1.74 3.45
CA ILE A 215 0.27 1.37 3.94
C ILE A 215 0.60 -0.08 3.57
N PRO A 216 -0.20 -1.10 3.95
CA PRO A 216 0.13 -2.48 3.60
C PRO A 216 0.05 -2.72 2.09
N CYS A 217 -0.89 -2.07 1.37
CA CYS A 217 -0.97 -2.17 -0.08
C CYS A 217 0.31 -1.67 -0.77
N TRP A 218 0.88 -0.57 -0.30
CA TRP A 218 2.07 0.01 -0.90
C TRP A 218 3.32 -0.83 -0.62
N HIS A 219 3.50 -1.27 0.63
CA HIS A 219 4.64 -2.13 0.99
C HIS A 219 4.63 -3.44 0.22
N THR A 220 3.46 -4.10 0.14
CA THR A 220 3.30 -5.36 -0.62
C THR A 220 3.53 -5.16 -2.12
N PHE A 221 3.11 -4.02 -2.69
CA PHE A 221 3.42 -3.69 -4.09
C PHE A 221 4.92 -3.62 -4.36
N ILE A 222 5.69 -2.94 -3.50
CA ILE A 222 7.16 -2.88 -3.61
C ILE A 222 7.77 -4.27 -3.46
N THR A 223 7.29 -5.08 -2.53
CA THR A 223 7.74 -6.47 -2.36
C THR A 223 7.50 -7.31 -3.62
N CYS A 224 6.37 -7.14 -4.32
CA CYS A 224 6.12 -7.81 -5.60
C CYS A 224 7.15 -7.40 -6.66
N LEU A 225 7.49 -6.11 -6.76
CA LEU A 225 8.50 -5.63 -7.71
C LEU A 225 9.89 -6.18 -7.40
N MET A 226 10.28 -6.22 -6.13
CA MET A 226 11.56 -6.79 -5.71
C MET A 226 11.64 -8.28 -6.02
N ASN A 227 10.58 -9.04 -5.72
CA ASN A 227 10.52 -10.46 -6.01
C ASN A 227 10.51 -10.75 -7.52
N TYR A 228 9.90 -9.88 -8.33
CA TYR A 228 10.00 -9.96 -9.79
C TYR A 228 11.47 -9.88 -10.25
N ILE A 229 12.28 -8.97 -9.70
CA ILE A 229 13.71 -8.88 -10.04
C ILE A 229 14.44 -10.15 -9.60
N VAL A 230 14.15 -10.66 -8.39
CA VAL A 230 14.76 -11.88 -7.87
C VAL A 230 14.45 -13.09 -8.74
N ILE A 231 13.18 -13.33 -9.11
CA ILE A 231 12.82 -14.48 -9.95
C ILE A 231 13.42 -14.36 -11.35
N LYS A 232 13.46 -13.15 -11.92
CA LYS A 232 14.12 -12.91 -13.21
C LYS A 232 15.61 -13.27 -13.15
N PHE A 233 16.30 -12.85 -12.10
CA PHE A 233 17.71 -13.19 -11.90
C PHE A 233 17.92 -14.70 -11.71
N GLN A 234 17.05 -15.37 -10.95
CA GLN A 234 17.09 -16.82 -10.76
C GLN A 234 16.90 -17.59 -12.08
N ILE A 235 15.96 -17.17 -12.92
CA ILE A 235 15.73 -17.76 -14.24
C ILE A 235 16.96 -17.57 -15.14
N ILE A 236 17.50 -16.36 -15.21
CA ILE A 236 18.70 -16.08 -16.02
C ILE A 236 19.89 -16.92 -15.54
N ASN A 237 20.12 -16.98 -14.23
CA ASN A 237 21.21 -17.77 -13.65
C ASN A 237 21.05 -19.28 -13.94
N LYS A 238 19.82 -19.80 -13.88
CA LYS A 238 19.52 -21.18 -14.29
C LYS A 238 19.93 -21.41 -15.75
N ARG A 239 19.46 -20.56 -16.67
CA ARG A 239 19.76 -20.67 -18.11
C ARG A 239 21.27 -20.58 -18.40
N LEU A 240 21.98 -19.69 -17.71
CA LEU A 240 23.44 -19.58 -17.83
C LEU A 240 24.16 -20.86 -17.39
N LYS A 241 23.74 -21.47 -16.27
CA LYS A 241 24.32 -22.75 -15.81
C LYS A 241 24.05 -23.89 -16.78
N GLU A 242 22.87 -23.94 -17.38
CA GLU A 242 22.52 -24.96 -18.38
C GLU A 242 23.33 -24.78 -19.67
N MET A 243 23.61 -23.53 -20.09
CA MET A 243 24.50 -23.24 -21.21
C MET A 243 25.97 -23.64 -20.92
N ASP A 244 26.48 -23.36 -19.73
CA ASP A 244 27.87 -23.65 -19.34
C ASP A 244 28.15 -25.16 -19.38
N VAL A 245 27.24 -25.96 -18.78
CA VAL A 245 27.29 -27.43 -18.81
C VAL A 245 27.24 -27.96 -20.24
N SER A 246 26.44 -27.35 -21.12
CA SER A 246 26.39 -27.76 -22.53
C SER A 246 27.71 -27.49 -23.27
N SER A 247 28.44 -26.43 -22.91
CA SER A 247 29.72 -26.09 -23.55
C SER A 247 30.84 -27.07 -23.17
N ASP A 248 30.90 -27.48 -21.89
CA ASP A 248 31.83 -28.52 -21.43
C ASP A 248 31.51 -29.89 -22.04
N THR A 249 30.21 -30.20 -22.19
CA THR A 249 29.78 -31.47 -22.80
C THR A 249 30.12 -31.50 -24.30
N VAL A 250 29.96 -30.38 -25.03
CA VAL A 250 30.33 -30.27 -26.45
C VAL A 250 31.85 -30.35 -26.64
N HIS A 251 32.65 -29.77 -25.75
CA HIS A 251 34.10 -29.94 -25.77
C HIS A 251 34.54 -31.40 -25.55
N THR A 252 33.80 -32.16 -24.75
CA THR A 252 34.09 -33.59 -24.52
C THR A 252 33.72 -34.46 -25.73
N PHE A 253 32.72 -34.05 -26.52
CA PHE A 253 32.29 -34.76 -27.73
C PHE A 253 33.11 -34.44 -28.99
N ILE A 254 33.82 -33.31 -29.05
CA ILE A 254 34.68 -32.94 -30.19
C ILE A 254 36.11 -33.51 -30.04
N VAL A 255 36.47 -34.02 -28.86
CA VAL A 255 37.82 -34.55 -28.55
C VAL A 255 37.88 -36.10 -28.61
N ASN A 256 36.81 -36.77 -29.05
CA ASN A 256 36.79 -38.21 -29.38
C ASN A 256 36.47 -38.43 -30.87
#